data_AF-A0A9X2P6G5-F1
#
_entry.id   AF-A0A9X2P6G5-F1
#
_cell.length_a   1.000
_cell.length_b   1.000
_cell.length_c   1.000
_cell.angle_alpha   90.00
_cell.angle_beta   90.00
_cell.angle_gamma   90.00
#
_symmetry.space_group_name_H-M   'P 1'
#
loop_
_entity.id
_entity.type
_entity.pdbx_description
1 polymer ?
#
loop_
_entity_poly.entity_id
_entity_poly.type
_entity_poly.pdbx_seq_one_letter_code
_entity_poly.pdbx_strand_id
1 'polypeptide(L)'
;METQSSLNKDERIEIRLSSSDKQVFMKAQKLSGDKTFSSFIVRVVKEKAEEIVAKNESIIASEKDKEKFFEAVFGNPQPNQKLIDAANKYKSQTALL
;
A
#
# COMPACT_ATOMS: atom_id res chain seq x y z
N MET A 1 -24.11 -19.56 -3.74
CA MET A 1 -22.71 -19.48 -3.26
C MET A 1 -21.84 -19.68 -4.48
N GLU A 2 -21.51 -18.59 -5.16
CA GLU A 2 -20.74 -18.64 -6.41
C GLU A 2 -19.29 -18.98 -6.08
N THR A 3 -18.84 -20.13 -6.57
CA THR A 3 -17.46 -20.58 -6.42
C THR A 3 -16.61 -19.74 -7.37
N GLN A 4 -16.02 -18.66 -6.86
CA GLN A 4 -14.93 -17.97 -7.56
C GLN A 4 -13.72 -18.90 -7.59
N SER A 5 -13.66 -19.74 -8.62
CA SER A 5 -12.39 -20.28 -9.12
C SER A 5 -11.69 -19.13 -9.83
N SER A 6 -11.04 -18.24 -9.07
CA SER A 6 -10.01 -17.38 -9.63
C SER A 6 -8.83 -18.30 -9.97
N LEU A 7 -8.88 -18.89 -11.16
CA LEU A 7 -7.71 -19.45 -11.81
C LEU A 7 -6.60 -18.39 -11.71
N ASN A 8 -5.56 -18.63 -10.90
CA ASN A 8 -4.34 -17.84 -10.88
C ASN A 8 -3.79 -17.85 -12.30
N LYS A 9 -4.17 -16.87 -13.12
CA LYS A 9 -3.55 -16.64 -14.41
C LYS A 9 -2.28 -15.87 -14.14
N ASP A 10 -1.15 -16.51 -14.35
CA ASP A 10 0.13 -15.82 -14.37
C ASP A 10 0.08 -14.71 -15.42
N GLU A 11 0.24 -13.47 -14.97
CA GLU A 11 0.34 -12.30 -15.85
C GLU A 11 1.79 -12.07 -16.26
N ARG A 12 1.98 -11.55 -17.48
CA ARG A 12 3.32 -11.33 -18.07
C ARG A 12 3.64 -9.86 -18.09
N ILE A 13 4.88 -9.53 -17.74
CA ILE A 13 5.44 -8.19 -17.86
C ILE A 13 6.50 -8.21 -18.97
N GLU A 14 6.35 -7.34 -19.97
CA GLU A 14 7.38 -7.11 -20.98
C GLU A 14 8.21 -5.87 -20.61
N ILE A 15 9.53 -6.02 -20.51
CA ILE A 15 10.44 -4.95 -20.12
C ILE A 15 11.53 -4.82 -21.19
N ARG A 16 11.70 -3.60 -21.71
CA ARG A 16 12.85 -3.25 -22.55
C ARG A 16 13.99 -2.78 -21.66
N LEU A 17 15.18 -3.36 -21.85
CA LEU A 17 16.38 -3.03 -21.11
C LEU A 17 17.50 -2.64 -22.08
N SER A 18 18.32 -1.67 -21.67
CA SER A 18 19.59 -1.44 -22.34
C SER A 18 20.53 -2.64 -22.13
N SER A 19 21.52 -2.81 -23.01
CA SER A 19 22.53 -3.86 -22.85
C SER A 19 23.34 -3.68 -21.56
N SER A 20 23.63 -2.43 -21.17
CA SER A 20 24.34 -2.12 -19.94
C SER A 20 23.54 -2.50 -18.69
N ASP A 21 22.26 -2.16 -18.64
CA ASP A 21 21.41 -2.50 -17.48
C ASP A 21 21.26 -4.01 -17.35
N LYS A 22 21.05 -4.70 -18.48
CA LYS A 22 20.97 -6.16 -18.48
C LYS A 22 22.24 -6.81 -17.93
N GLN A 23 23.42 -6.30 -18.26
CA GLN A 23 24.68 -6.81 -17.72
C GLN A 23 24.79 -6.61 -16.20
N VAL A 24 24.45 -5.42 -15.70
CA VAL A 24 24.45 -5.12 -14.27
C VAL A 24 23.47 -6.04 -13.53
N PHE A 25 22.26 -6.19 -14.05
CA PHE A 25 21.22 -7.00 -13.40
C PHE A 25 21.60 -8.48 -13.40
N MET A 26 22.17 -9.01 -14.49
CA MET A 26 22.64 -10.39 -14.53
C MET A 26 23.81 -10.64 -13.57
N LYS A 27 24.70 -9.66 -13.40
CA LYS A 27 25.77 -9.74 -12.39
C LYS A 27 25.17 -9.77 -10.98
N ALA A 28 24.23 -8.88 -10.68
CA ALA A 28 23.54 -8.84 -9.39
C ALA A 28 22.79 -10.16 -9.11
N GLN A 29 22.07 -10.69 -10.09
CA GLN A 29 21.37 -11.98 -10.01
C GLN A 29 22.29 -13.14 -9.63
N LYS A 30 23.49 -13.20 -10.22
CA LYS A 30 24.48 -14.24 -9.88
C LYS A 30 24.98 -14.09 -8.44
N LEU A 31 25.22 -12.85 -8.00
CA LEU A 31 25.70 -12.56 -6.65
C LEU A 31 24.63 -12.78 -5.58
N SER A 32 23.34 -12.56 -5.90
CA SER A 32 22.22 -12.80 -5.00
C SER A 32 21.81 -14.27 -4.89
N GLY A 33 22.34 -15.15 -5.74
CA GLY A 33 22.05 -16.59 -5.72
C GLY A 33 20.69 -16.97 -6.32
N ASP A 34 20.01 -16.04 -7.01
CA ASP A 34 18.74 -16.34 -7.68
C ASP A 34 18.96 -17.32 -8.84
N LYS A 35 18.07 -18.30 -8.98
CA LYS A 35 18.21 -19.36 -9.99
C LYS A 35 18.06 -18.85 -11.43
N THR A 36 17.21 -17.85 -11.66
CA THR A 36 16.90 -17.32 -12.99
C THR A 36 16.89 -15.80 -13.00
N PHE A 37 17.11 -15.22 -14.17
CA PHE A 37 17.02 -13.77 -14.35
C PHE A 37 15.61 -13.24 -14.07
N SER A 38 14.57 -13.93 -14.55
CA SER A 38 13.18 -13.52 -14.30
C SER A 38 12.81 -13.57 -12.82
N SER A 39 13.20 -14.64 -12.10
CA SER A 39 12.92 -14.74 -10.66
C SER A 39 13.63 -13.65 -9.87
N PHE A 40 14.87 -13.30 -10.24
CA PHE A 40 15.60 -12.18 -9.65
C PHE A 40 14.86 -10.85 -9.85
N ILE A 41 14.47 -10.53 -11.08
CA ILE A 41 13.75 -9.28 -11.38
C ILE A 41 12.43 -9.20 -10.61
N VAL A 42 11.63 -10.28 -10.64
CA VAL A 42 10.34 -10.32 -9.92
C VAL A 42 10.55 -10.13 -8.42
N ARG A 43 11.54 -10.79 -7.81
CA ARG A 43 11.84 -10.66 -6.38
C ARG A 43 12.23 -9.23 -6.01
N VAL A 44 13.16 -8.63 -6.75
CA VAL A 44 13.66 -7.26 -6.47
C VAL A 44 12.55 -6.22 -6.66
N VAL A 45 11.76 -6.34 -7.73
CA VAL A 45 10.63 -5.43 -7.98
C VAL A 45 9.57 -5.58 -6.90
N LYS A 46 9.23 -6.81 -6.51
CA LYS A 46 8.26 -7.09 -5.44
C LYS A 46 8.70 -6.46 -4.11
N GLU A 47 9.94 -6.73 -3.69
CA GLU A 47 10.50 -6.20 -2.44
C GLU A 47 10.42 -4.67 -2.40
N LYS A 48 10.83 -4.00 -3.50
CA LYS A 48 10.78 -2.55 -3.55
C LYS A 48 9.34 -2.01 -3.60
N ALA A 49 8.44 -2.69 -4.30
CA ALA A 49 7.04 -2.30 -4.36
C ALA A 49 6.38 -2.40 -2.97
N GLU A 50 6.61 -3.50 -2.23
CA GLU A 50 6.12 -3.68 -0.87
C GLU A 50 6.65 -2.59 0.08
N GLU A 51 7.94 -2.24 -0.03
CA GLU A 51 8.52 -1.13 0.75
C GLU A 51 7.84 0.21 0.44
N ILE A 52 7.59 0.51 -0.84
CA ILE A 52 6.91 1.74 -1.25
C ILE A 52 5.48 1.77 -0.73
N VAL A 53 4.72 0.68 -0.88
CA VAL A 53 3.34 0.59 -0.40
C VAL A 53 3.31 0.77 1.12
N ALA A 54 4.12 0.00 1.85
CA ALA A 54 4.20 0.10 3.32
C ALA A 54 4.57 1.51 3.79
N LYS A 55 5.49 2.18 3.11
CA LYS A 55 5.90 3.55 3.44
C LYS A 55 4.78 4.56 3.25
N ASN A 56 3.94 4.41 2.22
CA ASN A 56 2.91 5.40 1.88
C ASN A 56 1.56 5.11 2.55
N GLU A 57 1.25 3.84 2.83
CA GLU A 57 -0.01 3.43 3.45
C GLU A 57 0.08 3.31 4.98
N SER A 58 1.27 3.44 5.56
CA SER A 58 1.40 3.47 7.02
C SER A 58 0.81 4.76 7.59
N ILE A 59 -0.41 4.65 8.13
CA ILE A 59 -1.14 5.73 8.80
C ILE A 59 -0.54 6.04 10.18
N ILE A 60 0.12 5.06 10.80
CA ILE A 60 0.66 5.17 12.15
C ILE A 60 2.16 4.85 12.12
N ALA A 61 2.92 5.79 11.57
CA ALA A 61 4.35 5.62 11.31
C ALA A 61 5.24 5.92 12.53
N SER A 62 4.74 6.65 13.55
CA SER A 62 5.49 6.99 14.76
C SER A 62 4.77 6.60 16.05
N GLU A 63 5.52 6.49 17.15
CA GLU A 63 4.95 6.26 18.49
C GLU A 63 3.96 7.38 18.89
N LYS A 64 4.27 8.63 18.52
CA LYS A 64 3.38 9.77 18.76
C LYS A 64 2.05 9.64 18.00
N ASP A 65 2.08 9.08 16.79
CA ASP A 65 0.86 8.82 16.02
C ASP A 65 0.06 7.68 16.65
N LYS A 66 0.73 6.65 17.19
CA LYS A 66 0.08 5.55 17.93
C LYS A 66 -0.66 6.07 19.15
N GLU A 67 0.00 6.90 19.96
CA GLU A 67 -0.59 7.51 21.16
C GLU A 67 -1.84 8.32 20.81
N LYS A 68 -1.75 9.21 19.80
CA LYS A 68 -2.89 10.00 19.35
C LYS A 68 -4.02 9.16 18.77
N PHE A 69 -3.69 8.14 18.00
CA PHE A 69 -4.69 7.22 17.47
C PHE A 69 -5.40 6.46 18.60
N PHE A 70 -4.65 5.97 19.58
CA PHE A 70 -5.19 5.28 20.74
C PHE A 70 -6.10 6.20 21.56
N GLU A 71 -5.66 7.42 21.85
CA GLU A 71 -6.47 8.43 22.53
C GLU A 71 -7.75 8.78 21.74
N ALA A 72 -7.64 8.91 20.42
CA ALA A 72 -8.81 9.19 19.57
C ALA A 72 -9.82 8.03 19.56
N VAL A 73 -9.36 6.78 19.54
CA VAL A 73 -10.23 5.58 19.49
C VAL A 73 -10.83 5.25 20.86
N PHE A 74 -10.03 5.33 21.93
CA PHE A 74 -10.43 4.86 23.26
C PHE A 74 -10.73 5.98 24.27
N GLY A 75 -10.24 7.20 24.04
CA GLY A 75 -10.40 8.33 24.95
C GLY A 75 -11.78 9.02 24.88
N ASN A 76 -12.63 8.63 23.92
CA ASN A 76 -13.95 9.24 23.69
C ASN A 76 -13.93 10.78 23.61
N PRO A 77 -13.08 11.38 22.75
CA PRO A 77 -12.97 12.83 22.64
C PRO A 77 -14.30 13.43 22.15
N GLN A 78 -14.75 14.50 22.81
CA GLN A 78 -15.96 15.20 22.40
C GLN A 78 -15.71 16.02 21.13
N PRO A 79 -16.65 16.04 20.17
CA PRO A 79 -16.53 16.85 18.97
C PRO A 79 -16.53 18.34 19.34
N ASN A 80 -15.70 19.13 18.67
CA ASN A 80 -15.71 20.58 18.85
C ASN A 80 -16.94 21.21 18.16
N GLN A 81 -17.19 22.49 18.46
CA GLN A 81 -18.35 23.22 17.92
C GLN A 81 -18.40 23.18 16.38
N LYS A 82 -17.26 23.29 15.70
CA LYS A 82 -17.21 23.26 14.22
C LYS A 82 -17.68 21.91 13.66
N LEU A 83 -17.32 20.79 14.29
CA LEU A 83 -17.77 19.46 13.89
C LEU A 83 -19.28 19.28 14.15
N ILE A 84 -19.76 19.79 15.28
CA ILE A 84 -21.19 19.77 15.64
C ILE A 84 -22.00 20.56 14.60
N ASP A 85 -21.57 21.79 14.28
CA ASP A 85 -22.24 22.66 13.32
C ASP A 85 -22.26 22.04 11.91
N ALA A 86 -21.15 21.44 11.48
CA ALA A 86 -21.06 20.74 10.19
C ALA A 86 -22.02 19.54 10.12
N ALA A 87 -22.09 18.74 11.19
CA ALA A 87 -23.02 17.61 11.27
C ALA A 87 -24.50 18.07 11.22
N ASN A 88 -24.83 19.16 11.92
CA ASN A 88 -26.18 19.74 11.89
C ASN A 88 -26.54 20.29 10.50
N LYS A 89 -25.58 20.92 9.82
CA LYS A 89 -25.75 21.39 8.43
C LYS A 89 -26.01 20.21 7.48
N TYR A 90 -25.26 19.12 7.59
CA TYR A 90 -25.50 17.94 6.77
C TYR A 90 -26.88 17.32 7.00
N LYS A 91 -27.28 17.15 8.27
CA LYS A 91 -28.59 16.59 8.65
C LYS A 91 -29.76 17.43 8.15
N SER A 92 -29.65 18.76 8.25
CA SER A 92 -30.70 19.66 7.74
C SER A 92 -30.82 19.61 6.21
N GLN A 93 -29.72 19.41 5.49
CA GLN A 93 -29.75 19.23 4.03
C GLN A 93 -30.32 17.87 3.60
N THR A 94 -30.04 16.80 4.35
CA THR A 94 -30.58 15.46 4.05
C THR A 94 -32.03 15.28 4.49
N ALA A 95 -32.51 16.03 5.49
CA ALA A 95 -33.92 16.02 5.92
C ALA A 95 -34.86 16.83 4.99
N LEU A 96 -34.32 17.52 3.99
CA LEU A 96 -35.06 18.28 2.96
C LEU A 96 -35.23 17.49 1.64
N LEU A 97 -34.77 16.22 1.59
CA LEU A 97 -35.01 15.24 0.52
C LEU A 97 -36.01 14.18 1.00
#